data_AF-A0A7S4Q5F3-F1
#
_entry.id   AF-A0A7S4Q5F3-F1
#
_cell.length_a   1.000
_cell.length_b   1.000
_cell.length_c   1.000
_cell.angle_alpha   90.00
_cell.angle_beta   90.00
_cell.angle_gamma   90.00
#
_symmetry.space_group_name_H-M   'P 1'
#
loop_
_entity.id
_entity.type
_entity.pdbx_description
1 polymer ?
#
loop_
_entity_poly.entity_id
_entity_poly.type
_entity_poly.pdbx_seq_one_letter_code
_entity_poly.pdbx_strand_id
1 'polypeptide(L)'
;ERPRAAVPCCAAHPEEPACFFCLECEGECFCAECAVRRGGAHHGHDVIGARAAQQRVAGGFPRLLEAARLRAASNARALQRAEALRGDLEAVIEQGKRNIQEAFRRLRGGLRQKEVQLLAGAEEHSVAADLALVERAEEAQCRAGEIQEAQELLSSLEPRGDEVMALNAYAAARAAAVRLLEASAAPAGPADLAALERLLSDLKAYVHGQLEAQVANVEAARARLPELRLAGGEVPTAGLPKLK
;
A
#
# COMPACT_ATOMS: atom_id res chain seq x y z
N GLU A 1 -20.47 80.67 -11.06
CA GLU A 1 -21.82 80.31 -10.56
C GLU A 1 -21.94 78.80 -10.60
N ARG A 2 -22.29 78.13 -9.50
CA ARG A 2 -22.54 76.67 -9.53
C ARG A 2 -23.95 76.45 -10.08
N PRO A 3 -24.15 75.55 -11.08
CA PRO A 3 -25.48 75.25 -11.59
C PRO A 3 -26.37 74.78 -10.43
N ARG A 4 -27.56 75.38 -10.29
CA ARG A 4 -28.59 74.90 -9.35
C ARG A 4 -28.96 73.49 -9.80
N ALA A 5 -28.64 72.49 -8.97
CA ALA A 5 -29.10 71.14 -9.20
C ALA A 5 -30.64 71.13 -9.25
N ALA A 6 -31.21 70.45 -10.24
CA ALA A 6 -32.65 70.27 -10.35
C ALA A 6 -33.17 69.59 -9.07
N VAL A 7 -34.25 70.14 -8.49
CA VAL A 7 -34.91 69.54 -7.34
C VAL A 7 -35.67 68.31 -7.83
N PRO A 8 -35.47 67.12 -7.24
CA PRO A 8 -36.22 65.94 -7.64
C PRO A 8 -37.72 66.15 -7.33
N CYS A 9 -38.57 65.86 -8.30
CA CYS A 9 -40.03 65.91 -8.17
C CYS A 9 -40.60 64.54 -7.83
N CYS A 10 -41.80 64.51 -7.25
CA CYS A 10 -42.47 63.26 -6.94
C CYS A 10 -42.94 62.54 -8.21
N ALA A 11 -42.72 61.23 -8.29
CA ALA A 11 -43.16 60.43 -9.44
C ALA A 11 -44.69 60.44 -9.63
N ALA A 12 -45.46 60.54 -8.55
CA ALA A 12 -46.92 60.60 -8.58
C ALA A 12 -47.48 62.01 -8.82
N HIS A 13 -46.72 63.05 -8.45
CA HIS A 13 -47.09 64.46 -8.58
C HIS A 13 -45.86 65.22 -9.11
N PRO A 14 -45.60 65.21 -10.43
CA PRO A 14 -44.38 65.78 -11.03
C PRO A 14 -44.19 67.28 -10.80
N GLU A 15 -45.28 67.98 -10.48
CA GLU A 15 -45.31 69.39 -10.11
C GLU A 15 -44.83 69.66 -8.66
N GLU A 16 -44.86 68.66 -7.78
CA GLU A 16 -44.51 68.79 -6.37
C GLU A 16 -43.11 68.23 -6.06
N PRO A 17 -42.31 68.90 -5.21
CA PRO A 17 -40.98 68.44 -4.84
C PRO A 17 -41.02 67.20 -3.93
N ALA A 18 -40.11 66.25 -4.18
CA ALA A 18 -39.96 65.03 -3.39
C ALA A 18 -39.21 65.30 -2.07
N CYS A 19 -39.93 65.82 -1.07
CA CYS A 19 -39.37 66.30 0.19
C CYS A 19 -39.42 65.29 1.35
N PHE A 20 -40.05 64.12 1.21
CA PHE A 20 -40.26 63.14 2.28
C PHE A 20 -39.78 61.74 1.89
N PHE A 21 -39.45 60.92 2.90
CA PHE A 21 -39.05 59.52 2.79
C PHE A 21 -39.85 58.68 3.79
N CYS A 22 -40.31 57.52 3.37
CA CYS A 22 -41.18 56.64 4.14
C CYS A 22 -40.32 55.54 4.76
N LEU A 23 -40.32 55.44 6.10
CA LEU A 23 -39.52 54.46 6.83
C LEU A 23 -40.05 53.03 6.70
N GLU A 24 -41.33 52.87 6.36
CA GLU A 24 -41.96 51.56 6.21
C GLU A 24 -41.85 51.02 4.78
N CYS A 25 -41.92 51.89 3.77
CA CYS A 25 -41.83 51.48 2.37
C CYS A 25 -40.39 51.37 1.88
N GLU A 26 -39.44 52.05 2.54
CA GLU A 26 -38.02 52.12 2.16
C GLU A 26 -37.78 52.38 0.65
N GLY A 27 -38.67 53.17 0.04
CA GLY A 27 -38.70 53.44 -1.41
C GLY A 27 -38.17 54.82 -1.80
N GLU A 28 -38.58 55.30 -2.97
CA GLU A 28 -38.20 56.63 -3.46
C GLU A 28 -38.80 57.76 -2.62
N CYS A 29 -38.14 58.94 -2.63
CA CYS A 29 -38.68 60.12 -1.98
C CYS A 29 -39.97 60.60 -2.66
N PHE A 30 -40.91 61.15 -1.90
CA PHE A 30 -42.23 61.57 -2.37
C PHE A 30 -42.62 62.95 -1.82
N CYS A 31 -43.71 63.54 -2.33
CA CYS A 31 -44.18 64.88 -1.95
C CYS A 31 -45.13 64.88 -0.73
N ALA A 32 -45.44 66.07 -0.19
CA ALA A 32 -46.35 66.19 0.97
C ALA A 32 -47.74 65.57 0.71
N GLU A 33 -48.27 65.68 -0.52
CA GLU A 33 -49.61 65.21 -0.86
C GLU A 33 -49.77 63.69 -0.69
N CYS A 34 -48.74 62.91 -1.07
CA CYS A 34 -48.77 61.45 -0.96
C CYS A 34 -48.86 60.95 0.50
N ALA A 35 -48.40 61.73 1.49
CA ALA A 35 -48.50 61.39 2.90
C ALA A 35 -49.82 61.89 3.54
N VAL A 36 -50.29 63.07 3.18
CA VAL A 36 -51.42 63.72 3.88
C VAL A 36 -52.78 63.27 3.33
N ARG A 37 -52.90 63.05 2.01
CA ARG A 37 -54.17 62.73 1.38
C ARG A 37 -54.70 61.37 1.86
N ARG A 38 -55.95 61.33 2.35
CA ARG A 38 -56.62 60.06 2.66
C ARG A 38 -56.68 59.18 1.41
N GLY A 39 -56.13 57.97 1.51
CA GLY A 39 -55.96 57.06 0.37
C GLY A 39 -54.68 57.27 -0.45
N GLY A 40 -53.79 58.18 -0.04
CA GLY A 40 -52.45 58.30 -0.60
C GLY A 40 -51.58 57.09 -0.26
N ALA A 41 -50.60 56.80 -1.12
CA ALA A 41 -49.75 55.61 -1.02
C ALA A 41 -48.92 55.52 0.27
N HIS A 42 -48.72 56.64 0.96
CA HIS A 42 -47.96 56.72 2.21
C HIS A 42 -48.80 57.31 3.36
N HIS A 43 -50.12 57.29 3.23
CA HIS A 43 -51.01 57.81 4.26
C HIS A 43 -50.98 56.94 5.52
N GLY A 44 -50.60 57.54 6.64
CA GLY A 44 -50.51 56.85 7.93
C GLY A 44 -49.22 56.08 8.17
N HIS A 45 -48.25 56.12 7.26
CA HIS A 45 -46.91 55.56 7.50
C HIS A 45 -46.01 56.55 8.26
N ASP A 46 -44.97 56.04 8.90
CA ASP A 46 -43.91 56.84 9.50
C ASP A 46 -43.02 57.47 8.42
N VAL A 47 -43.12 58.80 8.28
CA VAL A 47 -42.40 59.58 7.27
C VAL A 47 -41.46 60.60 7.91
N ILE A 48 -40.31 60.80 7.28
CA ILE A 48 -39.32 61.81 7.67
C ILE A 48 -38.94 62.67 6.47
N GLY A 49 -38.46 63.89 6.71
CA GLY A 49 -37.98 64.74 5.63
C GLY A 49 -36.79 64.11 4.88
N ALA A 50 -36.73 64.25 3.57
CA ALA A 50 -35.70 63.66 2.71
C ALA A 50 -34.28 64.04 3.15
N ARG A 51 -34.06 65.28 3.61
CA ARG A 51 -32.78 65.73 4.18
C ARG A 51 -32.44 64.99 5.49
N ALA A 52 -33.44 64.74 6.35
CA ALA A 52 -33.24 63.99 7.59
C ALA A 52 -32.98 62.50 7.31
N ALA A 53 -33.68 61.92 6.33
CA ALA A 53 -33.42 60.56 5.84
C ALA A 53 -32.00 60.42 5.27
N GLN A 54 -31.58 61.38 4.44
CA GLN A 54 -30.23 61.43 3.89
C GLN A 54 -29.19 61.49 5.00
N GLN A 55 -29.37 62.34 6.02
CA GLN A 55 -28.43 62.42 7.15
C GLN A 55 -28.38 61.10 7.95
N ARG A 56 -29.53 60.47 8.16
CA ARG A 56 -29.64 59.17 8.86
C ARG A 56 -28.92 58.06 8.10
N VAL A 57 -29.07 57.98 6.77
CA VAL A 57 -28.42 56.96 5.93
C VAL A 57 -26.95 57.27 5.70
N ALA A 58 -26.60 58.53 5.44
CA ALA A 58 -25.23 58.97 5.18
C ALA A 58 -24.30 58.73 6.39
N GLY A 59 -24.83 58.76 7.62
CA GLY A 59 -24.05 58.43 8.82
C GLY A 59 -23.66 56.94 8.94
N GLY A 60 -24.47 56.03 8.38
CA GLY A 60 -24.24 54.58 8.46
C GLY A 60 -23.35 54.03 7.35
N PHE A 61 -23.39 54.64 6.17
CA PHE A 61 -22.69 54.13 4.98
C PHE A 61 -21.16 54.02 5.14
N PRO A 62 -20.44 55.01 5.71
CA PRO A 62 -18.99 54.90 5.91
C PRO A 62 -18.62 53.73 6.83
N ARG A 63 -19.41 53.47 7.88
CA ARG A 63 -19.17 52.35 8.79
C ARG A 63 -19.37 50.99 8.10
N LEU A 64 -20.42 50.86 7.29
CA LEU A 64 -20.67 49.64 6.52
C LEU A 64 -19.58 49.41 5.46
N LEU A 65 -19.12 50.47 4.80
CA LEU A 65 -18.02 50.42 3.83
C LEU A 65 -16.71 49.97 4.48
N GLU A 66 -16.36 50.55 5.63
CA GLU A 66 -15.17 50.12 6.39
C GLU A 66 -15.30 48.66 6.87
N ALA A 67 -16.46 48.26 7.39
CA ALA A 67 -16.70 46.86 7.76
C ALA A 67 -16.61 45.90 6.56
N ALA A 68 -17.06 46.32 5.38
CA ALA A 68 -16.91 45.54 4.14
C ALA A 68 -15.44 45.43 3.71
N ARG A 69 -14.68 46.52 3.79
CA ARG A 69 -13.23 46.54 3.50
C ARG A 69 -12.45 45.62 4.42
N LEU A 70 -12.70 45.69 5.73
CA LEU A 70 -12.06 44.83 6.72
C LEU A 70 -12.38 43.35 6.45
N ARG A 71 -13.63 43.02 6.14
CA ARG A 71 -14.02 41.65 5.77
C ARG A 71 -13.35 41.18 4.48
N ALA A 72 -13.29 42.03 3.45
CA ALA A 72 -12.61 41.71 2.21
C ALA A 72 -11.11 41.43 2.44
N ALA A 73 -10.43 42.25 3.26
CA ALA A 73 -9.03 42.04 3.61
C ALA A 73 -8.81 40.75 4.42
N SER A 74 -9.71 40.43 5.36
CA SER A 74 -9.68 39.18 6.11
C SER A 74 -9.85 37.96 5.20
N ASN A 75 -10.80 38.00 4.28
CA ASN A 75 -11.05 36.94 3.32
C ASN A 75 -9.87 36.74 2.37
N ALA A 76 -9.25 37.82 1.90
CA ALA A 76 -8.04 37.73 1.07
C ALA A 76 -6.90 37.01 1.81
N ARG A 77 -6.67 37.32 3.09
CA ARG A 77 -5.69 36.61 3.91
C ARG A 77 -6.05 35.14 4.14
N ALA A 78 -7.34 34.84 4.33
CA ALA A 78 -7.80 33.47 4.49
C ALA A 78 -7.57 32.65 3.21
N LEU A 79 -7.85 33.24 2.03
CA LEU A 79 -7.61 32.61 0.73
C LEU A 79 -6.12 32.33 0.52
N GLN A 80 -5.24 33.29 0.79
CA GLN A 80 -3.78 33.08 0.71
C GLN A 80 -3.31 31.94 1.62
N ARG A 81 -3.82 31.85 2.86
CA ARG A 81 -3.49 30.73 3.76
C ARG A 81 -4.00 29.39 3.23
N ALA A 82 -5.20 29.35 2.66
CA ALA A 82 -5.76 28.15 2.08
C ALA A 82 -4.97 27.68 0.85
N GLU A 83 -4.51 28.60 0.01
CA GLU A 83 -3.66 28.29 -1.14
C GLU A 83 -2.29 27.76 -0.72
N ALA A 84 -1.67 28.38 0.29
CA ALA A 84 -0.42 27.89 0.87
C ALA A 84 -0.58 26.46 1.43
N LEU A 85 -1.63 26.23 2.23
CA LEU A 85 -1.91 24.91 2.79
C LEU A 85 -2.18 23.87 1.70
N ARG A 86 -2.86 24.26 0.61
CA ARG A 86 -3.06 23.37 -0.55
C ARG A 86 -1.73 22.97 -1.17
N GLY A 87 -0.81 23.92 -1.38
CA GLY A 87 0.53 23.64 -1.89
C GLY A 87 1.32 22.70 -0.98
N ASP A 88 1.26 22.92 0.34
CA ASP A 88 1.91 22.04 1.31
C ASP A 88 1.35 20.60 1.27
N LEU A 89 0.02 20.46 1.18
CA LEU A 89 -0.63 19.16 1.04
C LEU A 89 -0.24 18.45 -0.26
N GLU A 90 -0.17 19.16 -1.37
CA GLU A 90 0.30 18.61 -2.65
C GLU A 90 1.75 18.12 -2.55
N ALA A 91 2.63 18.88 -1.89
CA ALA A 91 4.01 18.48 -1.66
C ALA A 91 4.12 17.21 -0.80
N VAL A 92 3.34 17.12 0.28
CA VAL A 92 3.27 15.92 1.14
C VAL A 92 2.76 14.72 0.36
N ILE A 93 1.72 14.88 -0.46
CA ILE A 93 1.18 13.81 -1.31
C ILE A 93 2.24 13.31 -2.29
N GLU A 94 2.95 14.21 -2.98
CA GLU A 94 4.00 13.83 -3.92
C GLU A 94 5.18 13.15 -3.23
N GLN A 95 5.57 13.61 -2.05
CA GLN A 95 6.59 12.94 -1.25
C GLN A 95 6.15 11.54 -0.83
N GLY A 96 4.91 11.39 -0.37
CA GLY A 96 4.32 10.09 -0.01
C GLY A 96 4.32 9.11 -1.19
N LYS A 97 3.94 9.56 -2.39
CA LYS A 97 3.98 8.75 -3.62
C LYS A 97 5.40 8.25 -3.92
N ARG A 98 6.41 9.14 -3.83
CA ARG A 98 7.82 8.77 -4.07
C ARG A 98 8.30 7.74 -3.06
N ASN A 99 8.00 7.93 -1.78
CA ASN A 99 8.37 7.02 -0.70
C ASN A 99 7.76 5.62 -0.92
N ILE A 100 6.47 5.56 -1.28
CA ILE A 100 5.79 4.30 -1.58
C ILE A 100 6.43 3.60 -2.79
N GLN A 101 6.68 4.33 -3.87
CA GLN A 101 7.35 3.77 -5.06
C GLN A 101 8.74 3.22 -4.74
N GLU A 102 9.52 3.92 -3.94
CA GLU A 102 10.83 3.47 -3.51
C GLU A 102 10.75 2.22 -2.62
N ALA A 103 9.82 2.17 -1.67
CA ALA A 103 9.59 1.00 -0.83
C ALA A 103 9.23 -0.25 -1.67
N PHE A 104 8.35 -0.10 -2.67
CA PHE A 104 8.03 -1.18 -3.61
C PHE A 104 9.23 -1.60 -4.45
N ARG A 105 10.06 -0.66 -4.89
CA ARG A 105 11.29 -0.96 -5.64
C ARG A 105 12.26 -1.79 -4.79
N ARG A 106 12.47 -1.40 -3.53
CA ARG A 106 13.31 -2.12 -2.57
C ARG A 106 12.76 -3.52 -2.29
N LEU A 107 11.46 -3.65 -2.06
CA LEU A 107 10.80 -4.94 -1.83
C LEU A 107 10.97 -5.88 -3.03
N ARG A 108 10.72 -5.40 -4.25
CA ARG A 108 10.93 -6.19 -5.48
C ARG A 108 12.38 -6.63 -5.65
N GLY A 109 13.33 -5.74 -5.34
CA GLY A 109 14.76 -6.08 -5.34
C GLY A 109 15.10 -7.20 -4.36
N GLY A 110 14.60 -7.08 -3.12
CA GLY A 110 14.80 -8.10 -2.08
C GLY A 110 14.16 -9.45 -2.43
N LEU A 111 12.94 -9.44 -3.00
CA LEU A 111 12.27 -10.67 -3.45
C LEU A 111 13.05 -11.37 -4.56
N ARG A 112 13.52 -10.64 -5.58
CA ARG A 112 14.35 -11.20 -6.65
C ARG A 112 15.66 -11.79 -6.12
N GLN A 113 16.31 -11.10 -5.18
CA GLN A 113 17.53 -11.61 -4.56
C GLN A 113 17.26 -12.91 -3.79
N LYS A 114 16.14 -12.99 -3.06
CA LYS A 114 15.73 -14.19 -2.34
C LYS A 114 15.38 -15.34 -3.28
N GLU A 115 14.68 -15.05 -4.36
CA GLU A 115 14.39 -16.03 -5.42
C GLU A 115 15.67 -16.64 -6.00
N VAL A 116 16.65 -15.80 -6.37
CA VAL A 116 17.96 -16.27 -6.87
C VAL A 116 18.69 -17.13 -5.82
N GLN A 117 18.68 -16.73 -4.55
CA GLN A 117 19.30 -17.50 -3.47
C GLN A 117 18.66 -18.88 -3.28
N LEU A 118 17.31 -18.94 -3.34
CA LEU A 118 16.58 -20.19 -3.18
C LEU A 118 16.79 -21.12 -4.37
N LEU A 119 16.81 -20.59 -5.59
CA LEU A 119 17.11 -21.37 -6.80
C LEU A 119 18.53 -21.94 -6.76
N ALA A 120 19.53 -21.12 -6.40
CA ALA A 120 20.90 -21.58 -6.25
C ALA A 120 21.03 -22.70 -5.20
N GLY A 121 20.40 -22.54 -4.03
CA GLY A 121 20.40 -23.58 -3.00
C GLY A 121 19.69 -24.87 -3.44
N ALA A 122 18.59 -24.76 -4.20
CA ALA A 122 17.91 -25.92 -4.75
C ALA A 122 18.77 -26.65 -5.80
N GLU A 123 19.47 -25.91 -6.65
CA GLU A 123 20.41 -26.47 -7.63
C GLU A 123 21.58 -27.18 -6.93
N GLU A 124 22.20 -26.55 -5.93
CA GLU A 124 23.27 -27.17 -5.13
C GLU A 124 22.82 -28.50 -4.48
N HIS A 125 21.63 -28.51 -3.90
CA HIS A 125 21.06 -29.73 -3.31
C HIS A 125 20.72 -30.79 -4.36
N SER A 126 20.22 -30.40 -5.53
CA SER A 126 19.95 -31.33 -6.63
C SER A 126 21.24 -31.98 -7.10
N VAL A 127 22.30 -31.19 -7.34
CA VAL A 127 23.61 -31.71 -7.77
C VAL A 127 24.20 -32.66 -6.72
N ALA A 128 24.11 -32.30 -5.44
CA ALA A 128 24.58 -33.18 -4.36
C ALA A 128 23.81 -34.50 -4.30
N ALA A 129 22.49 -34.45 -4.50
CA ALA A 129 21.65 -35.65 -4.54
C ALA A 129 21.98 -36.53 -5.76
N ASP A 130 22.17 -35.92 -6.93
CA ASP A 130 22.54 -36.63 -8.16
C ASP A 130 23.89 -37.34 -8.02
N LEU A 131 24.90 -36.67 -7.44
CA LEU A 131 26.21 -37.27 -7.18
C LEU A 131 26.10 -38.47 -6.21
N ALA A 132 25.33 -38.32 -5.13
CA ALA A 132 25.11 -39.42 -4.18
C ALA A 132 24.36 -40.61 -4.81
N LEU A 133 23.45 -40.36 -5.74
CA LEU A 133 22.77 -41.42 -6.49
C LEU A 133 23.70 -42.12 -7.48
N VAL A 134 24.59 -41.38 -8.16
CA VAL A 134 25.60 -41.96 -9.05
C VAL A 134 26.56 -42.85 -8.28
N GLU A 135 27.10 -42.38 -7.15
CA GLU A 135 27.99 -43.18 -6.29
C GLU A 135 27.31 -44.48 -5.84
N ARG A 136 26.06 -44.41 -5.39
CA ARG A 136 25.29 -45.60 -5.01
C ARG A 136 25.00 -46.53 -6.19
N ALA A 137 24.76 -45.98 -7.38
CA ALA A 137 24.55 -46.78 -8.58
C ALA A 137 25.83 -47.52 -9.01
N GLU A 138 26.98 -46.86 -8.93
CA GLU A 138 28.29 -47.47 -9.18
C GLU A 138 28.58 -48.58 -8.17
N GLU A 139 28.35 -48.36 -6.87
CA GLU A 139 28.47 -49.40 -5.85
C GLU A 139 27.55 -50.60 -6.14
N ALA A 140 26.29 -50.34 -6.50
CA ALA A 140 25.34 -51.40 -6.84
C ALA A 140 25.78 -52.18 -8.08
N GLN A 141 26.34 -51.50 -9.09
CA GLN A 141 26.85 -52.13 -10.31
C GLN A 141 28.07 -53.00 -10.02
N CYS A 142 29.02 -52.53 -9.20
CA CYS A 142 30.16 -53.35 -8.75
C CYS A 142 29.69 -54.62 -8.04
N ARG A 143 28.74 -54.50 -7.10
CA ARG A 143 28.16 -55.66 -6.40
C ARG A 143 27.45 -56.63 -7.34
N ALA A 144 26.71 -56.11 -8.32
CA ALA A 144 26.06 -56.95 -9.34
C ALA A 144 27.08 -57.72 -10.19
N GLY A 145 28.21 -57.09 -10.53
CA GLY A 145 29.35 -57.73 -11.19
C GLY A 145 29.93 -58.89 -10.38
N GLU A 146 30.21 -58.66 -9.08
CA GLU A 146 30.71 -59.72 -8.18
C GLU A 146 29.75 -60.92 -8.07
N ILE A 147 28.43 -60.66 -8.04
CA ILE A 147 27.41 -61.72 -8.04
C ILE A 147 27.45 -62.50 -9.34
N GLN A 148 27.54 -61.80 -10.48
CA GLN A 148 27.57 -62.44 -11.79
C GLN A 148 28.83 -63.30 -11.97
N GLU A 149 30.00 -62.79 -11.59
CA GLU A 149 31.26 -63.56 -11.60
C GLU A 149 31.17 -64.82 -10.73
N ALA A 150 30.62 -64.71 -9.52
CA ALA A 150 30.41 -65.86 -8.64
C ALA A 150 29.44 -66.89 -9.25
N GLN A 151 28.39 -66.41 -9.93
CA GLN A 151 27.43 -67.28 -10.63
C GLN A 151 28.07 -68.00 -11.84
N GLU A 152 28.88 -67.29 -12.63
CA GLU A 152 29.60 -67.85 -13.78
C GLU A 152 30.63 -68.90 -13.32
N LEU A 153 31.37 -68.61 -12.23
CA LEU A 153 32.29 -69.57 -11.60
C LEU A 153 31.55 -70.85 -11.18
N LEU A 154 30.37 -70.74 -10.55
CA LEU A 154 29.58 -71.90 -10.15
C LEU A 154 28.99 -72.65 -11.35
N SER A 155 28.59 -71.93 -12.41
CA SER A 155 27.95 -72.51 -13.60
C SER A 155 28.94 -73.22 -14.53
N SER A 156 30.22 -72.84 -14.49
CA SER A 156 31.29 -73.45 -15.28
C SER A 156 31.88 -74.72 -14.67
N LEU A 157 31.46 -75.11 -13.46
CA LEU A 157 31.89 -76.35 -12.82
C LEU A 157 31.20 -77.56 -13.48
N GLU A 158 31.95 -78.34 -14.25
CA GLU A 158 31.51 -79.65 -14.71
C GLU A 158 31.58 -80.69 -13.58
N PRO A 159 30.53 -81.50 -13.35
CA PRO A 159 30.44 -82.43 -12.22
C PRO A 159 31.32 -83.70 -12.35
N ARG A 160 32.20 -83.79 -13.37
CA ARG A 160 32.99 -84.99 -13.66
C ARG A 160 34.46 -84.64 -13.94
N GLY A 161 35.27 -84.45 -12.90
CA GLY A 161 36.72 -84.46 -13.09
C GLY A 161 37.57 -83.97 -11.93
N ASP A 162 37.12 -82.97 -11.17
CA ASP A 162 37.96 -82.36 -10.13
C ASP A 162 37.13 -81.87 -8.93
N GLU A 163 36.89 -82.78 -7.99
CA GLU A 163 36.12 -82.54 -6.76
C GLU A 163 36.75 -81.45 -5.89
N VAL A 164 38.08 -81.34 -5.90
CA VAL A 164 38.83 -80.33 -5.12
C VAL A 164 38.63 -78.95 -5.74
N MET A 165 38.69 -78.85 -7.06
CA MET A 165 38.44 -77.59 -7.76
C MET A 165 36.99 -77.12 -7.58
N ALA A 166 36.02 -78.05 -7.61
CA ALA A 166 34.61 -77.74 -7.33
C ALA A 166 34.37 -77.26 -5.90
N LEU A 167 35.01 -77.89 -4.91
CA LEU A 167 34.95 -77.46 -3.49
C LEU A 167 35.58 -76.08 -3.28
N ASN A 168 36.72 -75.79 -3.91
CA ASN A 168 37.37 -74.49 -3.83
C ASN A 168 36.55 -73.39 -4.50
N ALA A 169 35.96 -73.67 -5.67
CA ALA A 169 35.07 -72.73 -6.36
C ALA A 169 33.79 -72.46 -5.57
N TYR A 170 33.18 -73.49 -4.96
CA TYR A 170 32.05 -73.31 -4.06
C TYR A 170 32.42 -72.51 -2.81
N ALA A 171 33.59 -72.77 -2.19
CA ALA A 171 34.07 -72.00 -1.05
C ALA A 171 34.32 -70.53 -1.42
N ALA A 172 34.87 -70.26 -2.60
CA ALA A 172 35.09 -68.90 -3.13
C ALA A 172 33.76 -68.18 -3.40
N ALA A 173 32.81 -68.83 -4.06
CA ALA A 173 31.47 -68.29 -4.32
C ALA A 173 30.67 -68.07 -3.03
N ARG A 174 30.78 -68.98 -2.06
CA ARG A 174 30.17 -68.84 -0.74
C ARG A 174 30.81 -67.68 0.05
N ALA A 175 32.13 -67.53 0.00
CA ALA A 175 32.81 -66.39 0.62
C ALA A 175 32.43 -65.06 -0.03
N ALA A 176 32.27 -65.02 -1.37
CA ALA A 176 31.76 -63.86 -2.08
C ALA A 176 30.31 -63.54 -1.68
N ALA A 177 29.43 -64.54 -1.64
CA ALA A 177 28.05 -64.37 -1.19
C ALA A 177 27.94 -63.90 0.27
N VAL A 178 28.78 -64.41 1.17
CA VAL A 178 28.84 -63.95 2.57
C VAL A 178 29.35 -62.51 2.66
N ARG A 179 30.41 -62.14 1.92
CA ARG A 179 30.88 -60.74 1.86
C ARG A 179 29.82 -59.78 1.33
N LEU A 180 29.07 -60.19 0.31
CA LEU A 180 27.96 -59.40 -0.24
C LEU A 180 26.78 -59.30 0.73
N LEU A 181 26.46 -60.37 1.45
CA LEU A 181 25.44 -60.37 2.50
C LEU A 181 25.86 -59.54 3.72
N GLU A 182 27.15 -59.51 4.07
CA GLU A 182 27.70 -58.69 5.16
C GLU A 182 27.83 -57.21 4.75
N ALA A 183 28.23 -56.93 3.51
CA ALA A 183 28.20 -55.60 2.91
C ALA A 183 26.76 -55.07 2.73
N SER A 184 25.79 -55.98 2.55
CA SER A 184 24.35 -55.70 2.57
C SER A 184 23.76 -55.65 3.98
N ALA A 185 24.46 -56.18 4.99
CA ALA A 185 24.07 -56.11 6.41
C ALA A 185 24.47 -54.78 7.07
N ALA A 186 25.39 -54.01 6.48
CA ALA A 186 25.38 -52.55 6.60
C ALA A 186 24.27 -52.00 5.68
N PRO A 187 23.32 -51.22 6.20
CA PRO A 187 21.89 -51.53 6.19
C PRO A 187 21.25 -51.46 4.80
N ALA A 188 21.53 -52.42 3.92
CA ALA A 188 20.94 -52.57 2.59
C ALA A 188 19.80 -53.59 2.57
N GLY A 189 18.94 -53.58 3.60
CA GLY A 189 17.71 -54.38 3.66
C GLY A 189 16.47 -53.63 3.12
N PRO A 190 15.23 -54.10 3.35
CA PRO A 190 14.04 -53.24 3.29
C PRO A 190 14.14 -52.03 4.24
N ALA A 191 15.12 -52.06 5.16
CA ALA A 191 15.61 -50.93 5.93
C ALA A 191 16.32 -49.85 5.11
N ASP A 192 16.75 -50.10 3.87
CA ASP A 192 17.44 -49.16 2.97
C ASP A 192 16.48 -48.50 1.99
N LEU A 193 15.44 -49.22 1.53
CA LEU A 193 14.25 -48.59 0.98
C LEU A 193 13.54 -47.78 2.06
N ALA A 194 13.42 -48.31 3.28
CA ALA A 194 12.87 -47.56 4.41
C ALA A 194 13.82 -46.46 4.93
N ALA A 195 15.14 -46.59 4.77
CA ALA A 195 16.12 -45.55 5.12
C ALA A 195 16.16 -44.48 4.04
N LEU A 196 16.06 -44.84 2.77
CA LEU A 196 15.89 -43.93 1.65
C LEU A 196 14.52 -43.25 1.71
N GLU A 197 13.45 -43.97 2.06
CA GLU A 197 12.14 -43.40 2.35
C GLU A 197 12.21 -42.50 3.59
N ARG A 198 12.96 -42.87 4.64
CA ARG A 198 13.22 -41.98 5.78
C ARG A 198 14.01 -40.76 5.37
N LEU A 199 15.07 -40.91 4.57
CA LEU A 199 15.90 -39.79 4.11
C LEU A 199 15.08 -38.88 3.20
N LEU A 200 14.25 -39.44 2.32
CA LEU A 200 13.31 -38.70 1.49
C LEU A 200 12.21 -38.05 2.34
N SER A 201 11.71 -38.71 3.37
CA SER A 201 10.70 -38.19 4.28
C SER A 201 11.26 -37.11 5.20
N ASP A 202 12.51 -37.25 5.64
CA ASP A 202 13.27 -36.30 6.45
C ASP A 202 13.68 -35.10 5.60
N LEU A 203 14.15 -35.33 4.36
CA LEU A 203 14.42 -34.27 3.39
C LEU A 203 13.13 -33.54 3.02
N LYS A 204 12.04 -34.27 2.79
CA LYS A 204 10.71 -33.70 2.55
C LYS A 204 10.24 -32.90 3.75
N ALA A 205 10.35 -33.41 4.97
CA ALA A 205 9.96 -32.72 6.19
C ALA A 205 10.84 -31.48 6.44
N TYR A 206 12.14 -31.57 6.16
CA TYR A 206 13.08 -30.45 6.25
C TYR A 206 12.76 -29.37 5.22
N VAL A 207 12.56 -29.74 3.95
CA VAL A 207 12.15 -28.82 2.89
C VAL A 207 10.78 -28.21 3.20
N HIS A 208 9.83 -29.00 3.70
CA HIS A 208 8.52 -28.51 4.11
C HIS A 208 8.63 -27.51 5.27
N GLY A 209 9.42 -27.82 6.30
CA GLY A 209 9.66 -26.93 7.43
C GLY A 209 10.39 -25.64 7.03
N GLN A 210 11.35 -25.72 6.10
CA GLN A 210 11.97 -24.53 5.52
C GLN A 210 10.96 -23.71 4.71
N LEU A 211 10.11 -24.35 3.92
CA LEU A 211 9.08 -23.67 3.15
C LEU A 211 8.06 -22.99 4.08
N GLU A 212 7.59 -23.68 5.14
CA GLU A 212 6.71 -23.14 6.16
C GLU A 212 7.36 -21.96 6.89
N ALA A 213 8.64 -22.06 7.25
CA ALA A 213 9.38 -20.94 7.85
C ALA A 213 9.50 -19.75 6.89
N GLN A 214 9.73 -19.99 5.60
CA GLN A 214 9.74 -18.93 4.57
C GLN A 214 8.35 -18.32 4.38
N VAL A 215 7.28 -19.13 4.38
CA VAL A 215 5.89 -18.66 4.32
C VAL A 215 5.58 -17.80 5.54
N ALA A 216 5.94 -18.25 6.75
CA ALA A 216 5.75 -17.49 7.97
C ALA A 216 6.53 -16.16 7.94
N ASN A 217 7.75 -16.15 7.39
CA ASN A 217 8.52 -14.91 7.20
C ASN A 217 7.86 -13.96 6.20
N VAL A 218 7.29 -14.48 5.11
CA VAL A 218 6.52 -13.69 4.13
C VAL A 218 5.22 -13.18 4.74
N GLU A 219 4.53 -13.96 5.55
CA GLU A 219 3.33 -13.55 6.28
C GLU A 219 3.65 -12.49 7.33
N ALA A 220 4.76 -12.62 8.06
CA ALA A 220 5.26 -11.61 8.97
C ALA A 220 5.60 -10.30 8.23
N ALA A 221 6.25 -10.39 7.07
CA ALA A 221 6.51 -9.22 6.23
C ALA A 221 5.21 -8.59 5.71
N ARG A 222 4.22 -9.42 5.33
CA ARG A 222 2.87 -8.98 4.94
C ARG A 222 2.15 -8.30 6.10
N ALA A 223 2.25 -8.82 7.32
CA ALA A 223 1.64 -8.25 8.52
C ALA A 223 2.23 -6.88 8.89
N ARG A 224 3.44 -6.56 8.42
CA ARG A 224 4.09 -5.24 8.58
C ARG A 224 3.75 -4.24 7.47
N LEU A 225 3.06 -4.67 6.39
CA LEU A 225 2.60 -3.74 5.34
C LEU A 225 1.63 -2.66 5.83
N PRO A 226 0.65 -2.94 6.72
CA PRO A 226 -0.20 -1.90 7.30
C PRO A 226 0.59 -0.87 8.10
N GLU A 227 1.59 -1.28 8.89
CA GLU A 227 2.46 -0.38 9.65
C GLU A 227 3.29 0.51 8.72
N LEU A 228 3.83 -0.03 7.63
CA LEU A 228 4.53 0.77 6.62
C LEU A 228 3.60 1.75 5.88
N ARG A 229 2.33 1.38 5.69
CA ARG A 229 1.30 2.30 5.15
C ARG A 229 0.97 3.42 6.14
N LEU A 230 0.99 3.15 7.45
CA LEU A 230 0.71 4.12 8.50
C LEU A 230 1.92 5.02 8.81
N ALA A 231 3.13 4.48 8.85
CA ALA A 231 4.38 5.24 9.04
C ALA A 231 4.68 6.19 7.88
N GLY A 232 4.18 5.91 6.68
CA GLY A 232 4.16 6.87 5.57
C GLY A 232 3.08 7.95 5.68
N GLY A 233 2.13 7.81 6.62
CA GLY A 233 1.02 8.72 6.87
C GLY A 233 1.16 9.58 8.14
N GLU A 234 2.08 9.26 9.04
CA GLU A 234 2.43 10.13 10.18
C GLU A 234 3.27 11.32 9.70
N VAL A 235 2.57 12.31 9.12
CA VAL A 235 3.10 13.67 8.99
C VAL A 235 3.27 14.20 10.42
N PRO A 236 4.47 14.62 10.86
CA PRO A 236 4.65 15.26 12.15
C PRO A 236 3.82 16.55 12.16
N THR A 237 2.67 16.52 12.83
CA THR A 237 1.80 17.70 13.05
C THR A 237 2.34 18.60 14.17
N ALA A 238 3.59 18.39 14.60
CA ALA A 238 4.30 19.22 15.56
C ALA A 238 4.60 20.60 14.95
N GLY A 239 3.59 21.48 14.92
CA GLY A 239 3.81 22.86 14.50
C GLY A 239 2.59 23.66 14.06
N LEU A 240 1.38 23.10 13.99
CA LEU A 240 0.21 23.92 13.67
C LEU A 240 -0.19 24.77 14.90
N PRO A 241 -0.07 26.11 14.84
CA PRO A 241 -0.49 26.97 15.94
C PRO A 241 -2.00 26.85 16.14
N LYS A 242 -2.42 26.57 17.37
CA LYS A 242 -3.83 26.59 17.76
C LYS A 242 -4.38 28.01 17.53
N LEU A 243 -5.18 28.19 16.49
CA LEU A 243 -5.99 29.38 16.28
C LEU A 243 -7.04 29.42 17.40
N LYS A 244 -6.89 30.39 18.31
CA LYS A 244 -7.95 30.85 19.22
C LYS A 244 -8.88 31.80 18.48
#